data_AF-A0AAJ2PL08-F1
#
_entry.id   AF-A0AAJ2PL08-F1
#
_cell.length_a   1.000
_cell.length_b   1.000
_cell.length_c   1.000
_cell.angle_alpha   90.00
_cell.angle_beta   90.00
_cell.angle_gamma   90.00
#
_symmetry.space_group_name_H-M   'P 1'
#
loop_
_entity.id
_entity.type
_entity.pdbx_description
1 polymer ?
#
loop_
_entity_poly.entity_id
_entity_poly.type
_entity_poly.pdbx_seq_one_letter_code
_entity_poly.pdbx_strand_id
1 'polypeptide(L)'
;MEPDSGSLDRITDQEWSHIHFSLAGLLKLVPVMPEGLRPAAYEALGMVPGVKAVPGQKDAKGRVGVAIRYDDPTLPKGAAGYGSYFIFDPVTYAFLGFRDERSSGDGKTMKTYTQLSYLDSWAIVDKVKQYPSAAG
;
A
#
# COMPACT_ATOMS: atom_id res chain seq x y z
N MET A 1 34.79 -9.52 -15.54
CA MET A 1 34.31 -9.00 -14.25
C MET A 1 32.80 -8.97 -14.38
N GLU A 2 32.16 -10.06 -13.98
CA GLU A 2 30.70 -10.17 -13.99
C GLU A 2 30.12 -9.13 -13.01
N PRO A 3 29.03 -8.43 -13.34
CA PRO A 3 28.37 -7.57 -12.37
C PRO A 3 27.82 -8.46 -11.26
N ASP A 4 28.32 -8.27 -10.04
CA ASP A 4 27.80 -8.89 -8.82
C ASP A 4 26.31 -8.53 -8.68
N SER A 5 25.44 -9.46 -9.05
CA SER A 5 24.00 -9.24 -9.11
C SER A 5 23.43 -9.21 -7.70
N GLY A 6 23.51 -8.03 -7.07
CA GLY A 6 22.52 -7.49 -6.16
C GLY A 6 21.95 -8.45 -5.11
N SER A 7 22.78 -8.97 -4.20
CA SER A 7 22.25 -9.60 -2.99
C SER A 7 21.33 -8.63 -2.25
N LEU A 8 20.17 -9.12 -1.81
CA LEU A 8 19.21 -8.38 -0.98
C LEU A 8 19.77 -8.11 0.42
N ASP A 9 20.81 -8.85 0.84
CA ASP A 9 21.39 -8.78 2.19
C ASP A 9 22.16 -7.47 2.45
N ARG A 10 22.53 -6.74 1.39
CA ARG A 10 23.22 -5.44 1.51
C ARG A 10 22.27 -4.26 1.70
N ILE A 11 20.97 -4.48 1.54
CA ILE A 11 19.95 -3.44 1.65
C ILE A 11 19.76 -3.13 3.14
N THR A 12 19.99 -1.87 3.49
CA THR A 12 19.84 -1.37 4.86
C THR A 12 18.38 -1.18 5.25
N ASP A 13 18.09 -1.10 6.55
CA ASP A 13 16.73 -0.83 7.07
C ASP A 13 16.10 0.44 6.47
N GLN A 14 16.91 1.48 6.27
CA GLN A 14 16.46 2.74 5.67
C GLN A 14 16.09 2.55 4.18
N GLU A 15 16.89 1.78 3.44
CA GLU A 15 16.60 1.46 2.04
C GLU A 15 15.37 0.57 1.94
N TRP A 16 15.19 -0.41 2.84
CA TRP A 16 13.98 -1.22 2.90
C TRP A 16 12.72 -0.38 3.15
N SER A 17 12.78 0.60 4.06
CA SER A 17 11.67 1.54 4.28
C SER A 17 11.33 2.34 3.01
N HIS A 18 12.34 2.82 2.27
CA HIS A 18 12.12 3.51 1.00
C HIS A 18 11.60 2.59 -0.12
N ILE A 19 12.07 1.35 -0.20
CA ILE A 19 11.58 0.34 -1.14
C ILE A 19 10.11 0.03 -0.86
N HIS A 20 9.76 -0.22 0.41
CA HIS A 20 8.37 -0.41 0.82
C HIS A 20 7.51 0.79 0.41
N PHE A 21 7.93 2.02 0.74
CA PHE A 21 7.20 3.24 0.40
C PHE A 21 6.97 3.36 -1.11
N SER A 22 7.98 3.05 -1.91
CA SER A 22 7.91 3.16 -3.37
C SER A 22 7.00 2.09 -3.99
N LEU A 23 7.11 0.84 -3.54
CA LEU A 23 6.27 -0.28 -4.01
C LEU A 23 4.80 -0.08 -3.59
N ALA A 24 4.55 0.29 -2.34
CA ALA A 24 3.21 0.61 -1.87
C ALA A 24 2.61 1.82 -2.61
N GLY A 25 3.42 2.85 -2.87
CA GLY A 25 3.04 4.01 -3.67
C GLY A 25 2.68 3.63 -5.10
N LEU A 26 3.49 2.79 -5.75
CA LEU A 26 3.25 2.27 -7.10
C LEU A 26 1.90 1.54 -7.15
N LEU A 27 1.67 0.58 -6.26
CA LEU A 27 0.46 -0.24 -6.22
C LEU A 27 -0.80 0.57 -5.86
N LYS A 28 -0.66 1.62 -5.06
CA LYS A 28 -1.76 2.48 -4.62
C LYS A 28 -2.14 3.56 -5.63
N LEU A 29 -1.15 4.20 -6.26
CA LEU A 29 -1.35 5.47 -6.98
C LEU A 29 -1.33 5.34 -8.51
N VAL A 30 -0.90 4.19 -9.04
CA VAL A 30 -0.77 4.00 -10.49
C VAL A 30 -1.88 3.07 -11.02
N PRO A 31 -2.90 3.62 -11.70
CA PRO A 31 -4.05 2.84 -12.17
C PRO A 31 -3.71 1.87 -13.31
N VAL A 32 -2.87 2.33 -14.23
CA VAL A 32 -2.50 1.62 -15.45
C VAL A 32 -1.04 1.25 -15.35
N MET A 33 -0.79 -0.05 -15.36
CA MET A 33 0.56 -0.62 -15.31
C MET A 33 0.74 -1.54 -16.53
N PRO A 34 1.97 -1.64 -17.07
CA PRO A 34 2.30 -2.71 -18.00
C PRO A 34 1.91 -4.09 -17.45
N GLU A 35 1.63 -5.02 -18.35
CA GLU A 35 1.34 -6.40 -17.99
C GLU A 35 2.47 -6.98 -17.12
N GLY A 36 2.10 -7.70 -16.06
CA GLY A 36 3.05 -8.30 -15.13
C GLY A 36 3.67 -7.33 -14.10
N LEU A 37 3.63 -6.01 -14.29
CA LEU A 37 4.25 -5.08 -13.34
C LEU A 37 3.55 -5.09 -11.97
N ARG A 38 2.21 -5.13 -11.96
CA ARG A 38 1.43 -5.18 -10.72
C ARG A 38 1.70 -6.43 -9.88
N PRO A 39 1.57 -7.67 -10.41
CA PRO A 39 1.89 -8.86 -9.64
C PRO A 39 3.35 -8.86 -9.18
N ALA A 40 4.30 -8.47 -10.04
CA ALA A 40 5.71 -8.39 -9.65
C ALA A 40 5.95 -7.40 -8.51
N ALA A 41 5.32 -6.22 -8.54
CA ALA A 41 5.44 -5.22 -7.47
C ALA A 41 4.78 -5.71 -6.15
N TYR A 42 3.66 -6.43 -6.24
CA TYR A 42 3.00 -7.01 -5.08
C TYR A 42 3.84 -8.13 -4.45
N GLU A 43 4.43 -9.01 -5.26
CA GLU A 43 5.35 -10.06 -4.80
C GLU A 43 6.62 -9.45 -4.18
N ALA A 44 7.21 -8.45 -4.83
CA ALA A 44 8.37 -7.73 -4.31
C ALA A 44 8.07 -7.04 -2.96
N LEU A 45 6.85 -6.52 -2.77
CA LEU A 45 6.43 -5.96 -1.49
C LEU A 45 6.45 -7.03 -0.39
N GLY A 46 6.06 -8.27 -0.71
CA GLY A 46 6.13 -9.41 0.21
C GLY A 46 7.56 -9.86 0.55
N MET A 47 8.57 -9.45 -0.21
CA MET A 47 9.99 -9.75 0.06
C MET A 47 10.62 -8.75 1.04
N VAL A 48 9.98 -7.60 1.29
CA VAL A 48 10.52 -6.58 2.21
C VAL A 48 10.45 -7.10 3.65
N PRO A 49 11.58 -7.14 4.39
CA PRO A 49 11.58 -7.56 5.79
C PRO A 49 10.62 -6.74 6.64
N GLY A 50 9.75 -7.40 7.42
CA GLY A 50 8.75 -6.73 8.26
C GLY A 50 7.39 -6.53 7.59
N VAL A 51 7.26 -6.81 6.29
CA VAL A 51 5.97 -6.88 5.61
C VAL A 51 5.20 -8.14 6.03
N LYS A 52 3.91 -7.97 6.30
CA LYS A 52 2.98 -9.04 6.70
C LYS A 52 1.69 -8.95 5.90
N ALA A 53 1.29 -10.07 5.32
CA ALA A 53 -0.02 -10.24 4.70
C ALA A 53 -1.05 -10.68 5.75
N VAL A 54 -2.16 -9.96 5.83
CA VAL A 54 -3.28 -10.23 6.73
C VAL A 54 -4.52 -10.50 5.88
N PRO A 55 -4.88 -11.77 5.65
CA PRO A 55 -6.02 -12.12 4.80
C PRO A 55 -7.35 -11.78 5.49
N GLY A 56 -8.42 -11.69 4.69
CA GLY A 56 -9.79 -11.53 5.19
C GLY A 56 -10.15 -10.13 5.67
N GLN A 57 -9.31 -9.12 5.36
CA GLN A 57 -9.59 -7.73 5.72
C GLN A 57 -10.61 -7.12 4.76
N LYS A 58 -11.46 -6.23 5.26
CA LYS A 58 -12.50 -5.57 4.47
C LYS A 58 -12.17 -4.10 4.29
N ASP A 59 -12.33 -3.60 3.07
CA ASP A 59 -12.32 -2.16 2.80
C ASP A 59 -13.62 -1.49 3.30
N ALA A 60 -13.70 -0.16 3.16
CA ALA A 60 -14.90 0.60 3.54
C ALA A 60 -16.16 0.22 2.74
N LYS A 61 -16.02 -0.41 1.56
CA LYS A 61 -17.14 -0.90 0.73
C LYS A 61 -17.53 -2.34 1.09
N GLY A 62 -16.82 -2.98 2.03
CA GLY A 62 -17.07 -4.35 2.48
C GLY A 62 -16.42 -5.43 1.62
N ARG A 63 -15.63 -5.06 0.60
CA ARG A 63 -14.89 -6.01 -0.25
C ARG A 63 -13.81 -6.68 0.58
N VAL A 64 -13.73 -8.00 0.50
CA VAL A 64 -12.72 -8.79 1.21
C VAL A 64 -11.44 -8.83 0.38
N GLY A 65 -10.32 -8.51 1.01
CA GLY A 65 -9.00 -8.54 0.41
C GLY A 65 -7.92 -9.01 1.38
N VAL A 66 -6.68 -8.87 0.94
CA VAL A 66 -5.47 -9.10 1.74
C VAL A 66 -4.91 -7.75 2.13
N ALA A 67 -4.84 -7.48 3.43
CA ALA A 67 -4.15 -6.28 3.89
C ALA A 67 -2.65 -6.53 3.98
N ILE A 68 -1.86 -5.60 3.47
CA ILE A 68 -0.43 -5.54 3.69
C ILE A 68 -0.16 -4.55 4.82
N ARG A 69 0.54 -5.04 5.85
CA ARG A 69 1.05 -4.26 6.97
C ARG A 69 2.57 -4.27 6.92
N TYR A 70 3.18 -3.14 7.28
CA TYR A 70 4.62 -3.02 7.39
C TYR A 70 5.03 -2.63 8.80
N ASP A 71 5.76 -3.52 9.47
CA ASP A 71 6.43 -3.23 10.74
C ASP A 71 7.80 -2.60 10.42
N ASP A 72 7.80 -1.29 10.16
CA ASP A 72 9.00 -0.55 9.72
C ASP A 72 10.10 -0.55 10.82
N PRO A 73 11.29 -1.10 10.54
CA PRO A 73 12.39 -1.15 11.50
C PRO A 73 12.97 0.24 11.85
N THR A 74 12.74 1.25 11.02
CA THR A 74 13.21 2.63 11.25
C THR A 74 12.30 3.41 12.20
N LEU A 75 11.10 2.91 12.49
CA LEU A 75 10.14 3.55 13.37
C LEU A 75 10.20 2.95 14.80
N PRO A 76 9.86 3.74 15.84
CA PRO A 76 9.73 3.22 17.20
C PRO A 76 8.75 2.04 17.25
N LYS A 77 9.04 1.02 18.07
CA LYS A 77 8.15 -0.13 18.23
C LYS A 77 6.74 0.31 18.62
N GLY A 78 5.74 -0.10 17.83
CA GLY A 78 4.34 0.25 18.03
C GLY A 78 3.91 1.55 17.33
N ALA A 79 4.82 2.27 16.69
CA ALA A 79 4.45 3.34 15.76
C ALA A 79 3.88 2.72 14.48
N ALA A 80 2.72 3.21 14.05
CA ALA A 80 2.15 2.86 12.76
C ALA A 80 2.84 3.68 11.66
N GLY A 81 3.46 3.00 10.70
CA GLY A 81 3.99 3.63 9.49
C GLY A 81 2.91 4.11 8.53
N TYR A 82 3.31 4.66 7.39
CA TYR A 82 2.40 5.10 6.34
C TYR A 82 1.50 3.94 5.85
N GLY A 83 0.18 4.07 6.06
CA GLY A 83 -0.81 3.12 5.53
C GLY A 83 -0.72 1.76 6.19
N SER A 84 -1.02 1.71 7.49
CA SER A 84 -0.84 0.51 8.32
C SER A 84 -1.56 -0.75 7.81
N TYR A 85 -2.63 -0.61 7.01
CA TYR A 85 -3.23 -1.71 6.26
C TYR A 85 -3.67 -1.28 4.86
N PHE A 86 -2.85 -1.54 3.84
CA PHE A 86 -3.26 -1.42 2.44
C PHE A 86 -3.96 -2.70 2.00
N ILE A 87 -5.21 -2.59 1.56
CA ILE A 87 -6.04 -3.75 1.23
C ILE A 87 -5.99 -3.95 -0.29
N PHE A 88 -5.61 -5.15 -0.71
CA PHE A 88 -5.51 -5.55 -2.09
C PHE A 88 -6.47 -6.69 -2.41
N ASP A 89 -6.92 -6.74 -3.66
CA ASP A 89 -7.66 -7.87 -4.20
C ASP A 89 -6.73 -9.10 -4.31
N PRO A 90 -7.12 -10.28 -3.80
CA PRO A 90 -6.25 -11.44 -3.73
C PRO A 90 -5.96 -12.08 -5.10
N VAL A 91 -6.73 -11.75 -6.14
CA VAL A 91 -6.61 -12.36 -7.47
C VAL A 91 -5.89 -11.42 -8.42
N THR A 92 -6.25 -10.14 -8.41
CA THR A 92 -5.76 -9.13 -9.35
C THR A 92 -4.68 -8.23 -8.77
N TYR A 93 -4.41 -8.33 -7.46
CA TYR A 93 -3.51 -7.46 -6.69
C TYR A 93 -3.86 -5.96 -6.80
N ALA A 94 -5.10 -5.64 -7.22
CA ALA A 94 -5.56 -4.27 -7.33
C ALA A 94 -5.78 -3.66 -5.95
N PHE A 95 -5.40 -2.40 -5.78
CA PHE A 95 -5.66 -1.66 -4.55
C PHE A 95 -7.17 -1.47 -4.35
N LEU A 96 -7.70 -1.89 -3.20
CA LEU A 96 -9.11 -1.76 -2.85
C LEU A 96 -9.36 -0.58 -1.91
N GLY A 97 -8.39 -0.23 -1.08
CA GLY A 97 -8.53 0.81 -0.07
C GLY A 97 -7.52 0.63 1.05
N PHE A 98 -7.64 1.44 2.09
CA PHE A 98 -6.80 1.29 3.27
C PHE A 98 -7.60 1.42 4.55
N ARG A 99 -7.08 0.77 5.58
CA ARG A 99 -7.48 0.96 6.97
C ARG A 99 -6.26 1.47 7.73
N ASP A 100 -6.44 2.53 8.49
CA ASP A 100 -5.36 3.13 9.27
C ASP A 100 -5.88 3.55 10.64
N GLU A 101 -5.08 3.36 11.68
CA GLU A 101 -5.39 3.90 13.00
C GLU A 101 -4.66 5.24 13.15
N ARG A 102 -5.42 6.31 13.37
CA ARG A 102 -4.89 7.66 13.46
C ARG A 102 -5.20 8.25 14.82
N SER A 103 -4.27 9.05 15.31
CA SER A 103 -4.50 9.87 16.50
C SER A 103 -4.54 11.34 16.11
N SER A 104 -5.43 12.10 16.76
CA SER A 104 -5.54 13.55 16.59
C SER A 104 -5.74 14.23 17.95
N GLY A 105 -5.22 15.44 18.08
CA GLY A 105 -5.19 16.20 19.33
C GLY A 105 -3.87 16.03 20.08
N ASP A 106 -3.78 16.66 21.25
CA ASP A 106 -2.59 16.71 22.10
C ASP A 106 -2.90 16.39 23.56
N GLY A 107 -1.93 15.79 24.27
CA GLY A 107 -2.04 15.47 25.69
C GLY A 107 -3.35 14.76 26.06
N LYS A 108 -4.15 15.39 26.92
CA LYS A 108 -5.44 14.84 27.41
C LYS A 108 -6.57 14.86 26.36
N THR A 109 -6.39 15.55 25.24
CA THR A 109 -7.37 15.63 24.16
C THR A 109 -7.09 14.64 23.02
N MET A 110 -6.00 13.87 23.12
CA MET A 110 -5.63 12.86 22.14
C MET A 110 -6.76 11.83 21.98
N LYS A 111 -7.28 11.73 20.77
CA LYS A 111 -8.27 10.73 20.37
C LYS A 111 -7.70 9.84 19.30
N THR A 112 -7.92 8.55 19.44
CA THR A 112 -7.61 7.55 18.41
C THR A 112 -8.89 7.21 17.65
N TYR A 113 -8.80 7.16 16.32
CA TYR A 113 -9.90 6.81 15.44
C TYR A 113 -9.40 5.93 14.29
N THR A 114 -10.27 5.08 13.78
CA THR A 114 -9.98 4.29 12.59
C THR A 114 -10.39 5.07 11.35
N GLN A 115 -9.42 5.36 10.49
CA GLN A 115 -9.64 5.83 9.14
C GLN A 115 -9.83 4.63 8.21
N LEU A 116 -10.91 4.66 7.43
CA LEU A 116 -11.21 3.66 6.42
C LEU A 116 -11.44 4.37 5.09
N SER A 117 -10.93 3.78 4.02
CA SER A 117 -11.20 4.24 2.66
C SER A 117 -11.45 3.06 1.74
N TYR A 118 -12.03 3.36 0.60
CA TYR A 118 -12.07 2.46 -0.54
C TYR A 118 -11.79 3.26 -1.80
N LEU A 119 -11.16 2.61 -2.77
CA LEU A 119 -11.05 3.10 -4.12
C LEU A 119 -12.31 2.65 -4.87
N ASP A 120 -13.13 3.61 -5.31
CA ASP A 120 -14.36 3.31 -6.05
C ASP A 120 -14.05 2.96 -7.51
N SER A 121 -13.40 3.88 -8.23
CA SER A 121 -13.01 3.70 -9.62
C SER A 121 -11.81 4.57 -9.99
N TRP A 122 -11.13 4.19 -11.06
CA TRP A 122 -10.14 5.03 -11.75
C TRP A 122 -10.76 5.58 -13.03
N ALA A 123 -10.33 6.78 -13.43
CA ALA A 123 -10.72 7.38 -14.70
C ALA A 123 -9.49 7.99 -15.38
N ILE A 124 -9.35 7.74 -16.68
CA ILE A 124 -8.38 8.41 -17.55
C ILE A 124 -9.15 9.46 -18.33
N VAL A 125 -8.69 10.69 -18.27
CA VAL A 125 -9.39 11.84 -18.85
C VAL A 125 -8.39 12.68 -19.64
N ASP A 126 -8.85 13.24 -20.75
CA ASP A 126 -8.01 14.09 -21.60
C ASP A 126 -7.74 15.46 -20.95
N LYS A 127 -8.64 15.92 -20.07
CA LYS A 127 -8.59 17.23 -19.43
C LYS A 127 -8.97 17.18 -17.94
N VAL A 128 -8.36 18.05 -17.15
CA VAL A 128 -8.70 18.24 -15.73
C VAL A 128 -10.18 18.63 -15.58
N LYS A 129 -10.90 17.99 -14.64
CA LYS A 129 -12.37 18.10 -14.40
C LYS A 129 -13.29 17.50 -15.47
N GLN A 130 -12.76 16.80 -16.46
CA GLN A 130 -13.60 15.95 -17.30
C GLN A 130 -13.99 14.71 -16.47
N TYR A 131 -15.27 14.36 -16.47
CA TYR A 131 -15.73 13.10 -15.88
C TYR A 131 -15.61 12.00 -16.92
N PRO A 132 -15.27 10.75 -16.54
CA PRO A 132 -15.42 9.63 -17.46
C PRO A 132 -16.87 9.62 -17.94
N SER A 133 -17.08 9.74 -19.25
CA SER A 133 -18.42 9.59 -19.82
C SER A 133 -18.92 8.23 -19.39
N ALA A 134 -20.05 8.18 -18.67
CA ALA A 134 -20.72 6.93 -18.38
C ALA A 134 -20.95 6.22 -19.72
N ALA A 135 -20.18 5.17 -20.00
CA ALA A 135 -20.53 4.26 -21.06
C ALA A 135 -21.86 3.63 -20.63
N GLY A 136 -22.90 3.88 -21.43
CA GLY A 136 -24.19 3.23 -21.29
C GLY A 136 -24.11 1.72 -21.50
#